data_AF-A0A6N9A0C8-F1
#
_entry.id   AF-A0A6N9A0C8-F1
#
_cell.length_a   1.000
_cell.length_b   1.000
_cell.length_c   1.000
_cell.angle_alpha   90.00
_cell.angle_beta   90.00
_cell.angle_gamma   90.00
#
_symmetry.space_group_name_H-M   'P 1'
#
loop_
_entity.id
_entity.type
_entity.pdbx_description
1 polymer ?
#
loop_
_entity_poly.entity_id
_entity_poly.type
_entity_poly.pdbx_seq_one_letter_code
_entity_poly.pdbx_strand_id
1 'polypeptide(L)'
;MKHTEEPADFVLVGCVKRKLAVPALARDIYASPLWRFRREYAEQCAVPWFILSAKHGLLDPDTYIEPYDLALADLPSAERREWSHRVLDQFRDVTDVVAGKTIEVHAGKMYVEYGLERELSQAGANIRRPLAQIPGIGSQIAWYKTHLES
;
A
#
# COMPACT_ATOMS: atom_id res chain seq x y z
N MET A 1 10.22 26.40 -3.49
CA MET A 1 8.74 26.48 -3.47
C MET A 1 8.25 25.11 -3.02
N LYS A 2 7.76 25.00 -1.79
CA LYS A 2 7.25 23.72 -1.27
C LYS A 2 5.92 23.48 -1.97
N HIS A 3 5.81 22.45 -2.80
CA HIS A 3 4.49 21.95 -3.17
C HIS A 3 3.87 21.41 -1.89
N THR A 4 3.05 22.22 -1.24
CA THR A 4 2.13 21.77 -0.19
C THR A 4 1.07 20.95 -0.89
N GLU A 5 1.41 19.70 -1.24
CA GLU A 5 0.41 18.69 -1.43
C GLU A 5 -0.32 18.50 -0.10
N GLU A 6 -1.65 18.42 -0.14
CA GLU A 6 -2.42 18.12 1.06
C GLU A 6 -1.93 16.81 1.68
N PRO A 7 -1.84 16.75 3.02
CA PRO A 7 -1.43 15.53 3.71
C PRO A 7 -2.44 14.42 3.41
N ALA A 8 -1.94 13.18 3.26
CA ALA A 8 -2.82 12.03 3.10
C ALA A 8 -3.55 11.74 4.43
N ASP A 9 -4.80 11.31 4.37
CA ASP A 9 -5.54 10.79 5.53
C ASP A 9 -5.17 9.32 5.80
N PHE A 10 -4.80 8.59 4.75
CA PHE A 10 -4.38 7.20 4.81
C PHE A 10 -3.24 6.90 3.84
N VAL A 11 -2.33 6.01 4.24
CA VAL A 11 -1.28 5.49 3.36
C VAL A 11 -1.42 3.99 3.15
N LEU A 12 -1.48 3.53 1.91
CA LEU A 12 -1.51 2.12 1.54
C LEU A 12 -0.20 1.71 0.89
N VAL A 13 0.54 0.78 1.49
CA VAL A 13 1.82 0.30 0.95
C VAL A 13 1.70 -1.11 0.38
N GLY A 14 2.14 -1.31 -0.86
CA GLY A 14 2.16 -2.64 -1.46
C GLY A 14 3.23 -3.53 -0.83
N CYS A 15 2.90 -4.80 -0.57
CA CYS A 15 3.87 -5.77 -0.11
C CYS A 15 4.96 -6.06 -1.17
N VAL A 16 6.03 -6.75 -0.76
CA VAL A 16 7.14 -7.15 -1.64
C VAL A 16 7.36 -8.67 -1.62
N LYS A 17 8.07 -9.17 -2.63
CA LYS A 17 8.34 -10.61 -2.79
C LYS A 17 9.10 -11.19 -1.60
N ARG A 18 10.23 -10.57 -1.24
CA ARG A 18 11.14 -11.08 -0.20
C ARG A 18 10.55 -10.88 1.20
N LYS A 19 10.51 -11.96 1.97
CA LYS A 19 10.01 -12.00 3.36
C LYS A 19 11.02 -12.71 4.25
N LEU A 20 10.92 -12.52 5.56
CA LEU A 20 11.64 -13.32 6.55
C LEU A 20 11.22 -14.80 6.47
N ALA A 21 12.05 -15.69 7.02
CA ALA A 21 11.74 -17.12 7.10
C ALA A 21 10.93 -17.51 8.34
N VAL A 22 10.65 -16.54 9.22
CA VAL A 22 9.94 -16.73 10.49
C VAL A 22 8.73 -15.78 10.58
N PRO A 23 7.70 -16.14 11.36
CA PRO A 23 6.59 -15.24 11.62
C PRO A 23 7.05 -13.93 12.28
N ALA A 24 6.38 -12.83 11.92
CA ALA A 24 6.68 -11.49 12.41
C ALA A 24 5.46 -10.58 12.25
N LEU A 25 5.52 -9.36 12.79
CA LEU A 25 4.54 -8.32 12.45
C LEU A 25 4.58 -8.03 10.95
N ALA A 26 3.44 -7.66 10.38
CA ALA A 26 3.33 -7.40 8.95
C ALA A 26 4.30 -6.29 8.50
N ARG A 27 4.59 -5.29 9.34
CA ARG A 27 5.61 -4.27 9.05
C ARG A 27 7.05 -4.79 9.02
N ASP A 28 7.33 -5.88 9.71
CA ASP A 28 8.67 -6.45 9.93
C ASP A 28 8.97 -7.66 9.03
N ILE A 29 7.93 -8.36 8.55
CA ILE A 29 8.11 -9.59 7.79
C ILE A 29 8.71 -9.38 6.41
N TYR A 30 8.51 -8.22 5.78
CA TYR A 30 9.01 -7.96 4.43
C TYR A 30 10.43 -7.44 4.45
N ALA A 31 11.31 -8.04 3.65
CA ALA A 31 12.75 -7.85 3.78
C ALA A 31 13.41 -7.37 2.48
N SER A 32 12.98 -6.22 1.94
CA SER A 32 13.62 -5.63 0.74
C SER A 32 13.98 -4.16 0.91
N PRO A 33 14.96 -3.62 0.17
CA PRO A 33 15.28 -2.19 0.22
C PRO A 33 14.08 -1.29 -0.07
N LEU A 34 13.26 -1.65 -1.07
CA LEU A 34 12.04 -0.89 -1.38
C LEU A 34 11.04 -0.90 -0.22
N TRP A 35 10.90 -2.05 0.46
CA TRP A 35 10.01 -2.17 1.61
C TRP A 35 10.44 -1.25 2.75
N ARG A 36 11.75 -1.24 3.06
CA ARG A 36 12.29 -0.37 4.11
C ARG A 36 11.89 1.09 3.88
N PHE A 37 12.09 1.62 2.67
CA PHE A 37 11.72 3.00 2.35
C PHE A 37 10.22 3.24 2.31
N ARG A 38 9.41 2.28 1.81
CA ARG A 38 7.94 2.35 1.87
C ARG A 38 7.43 2.49 3.30
N ARG A 39 7.93 1.62 4.18
CA ARG A 39 7.57 1.61 5.60
C ARG A 39 8.00 2.91 6.28
N GLU A 40 9.26 3.31 6.10
CA GLU A 40 9.80 4.52 6.70
C GLU A 40 8.99 5.76 6.28
N TYR A 41 8.62 5.86 5.00
CA TYR A 41 7.75 6.92 4.51
C TYR A 41 6.36 6.90 5.15
N ALA A 42 5.69 5.74 5.18
CA ALA A 42 4.37 5.61 5.79
C ALA A 42 4.38 5.93 7.29
N GLU A 43 5.43 5.52 8.03
CA GLU A 43 5.61 5.85 9.45
C GLU A 43 5.84 7.36 9.66
N GLN A 44 6.61 8.03 8.79
CA GLN A 44 6.84 9.48 8.86
C GLN A 44 5.62 10.32 8.52
N CYS A 45 4.68 9.83 7.71
CA CYS A 45 3.44 10.54 7.41
C CYS A 45 2.57 10.80 8.66
N ALA A 46 2.77 10.06 9.75
CA ALA A 46 2.04 10.20 11.01
C ALA A 46 0.50 10.10 10.86
N VAL A 47 0.05 9.32 9.88
CA VAL A 47 -1.36 8.99 9.62
C VAL A 47 -1.54 7.48 9.54
N PRO A 48 -2.76 6.93 9.70
CA PRO A 48 -2.96 5.50 9.64
C PRO A 48 -2.49 4.93 8.31
N TRP A 49 -1.74 3.82 8.37
CA TRP A 49 -1.23 3.15 7.18
C TRP A 49 -1.45 1.65 7.23
N PHE A 50 -1.63 1.06 6.06
CA PHE A 50 -1.95 -0.35 5.91
C PHE A 50 -1.16 -0.98 4.78
N ILE A 51 -1.02 -2.31 4.85
CA ILE A 51 -0.24 -3.08 3.88
C ILE A 51 -1.19 -3.81 2.94
N LEU A 52 -1.06 -3.53 1.64
CA LEU A 52 -1.70 -4.31 0.60
C LEU A 52 -0.90 -5.58 0.36
N SER A 53 -1.33 -6.66 1.00
CA SER A 53 -0.79 -8.02 0.89
C SER A 53 -1.51 -8.82 -0.20
N ALA A 54 -0.73 -9.42 -1.11
CA ALA A 54 -1.28 -10.34 -2.10
C ALA A 54 -2.07 -11.51 -1.48
N LYS A 55 -1.64 -12.03 -0.32
CA LYS A 55 -2.30 -13.16 0.37
C LYS A 55 -3.43 -12.69 1.27
N HIS A 56 -3.17 -11.68 2.09
CA HIS A 56 -4.06 -11.32 3.19
C HIS A 56 -5.05 -10.19 2.86
N GLY A 57 -4.90 -9.53 1.70
CA GLY A 57 -5.68 -8.35 1.37
C GLY A 57 -5.08 -7.12 2.05
N LEU A 58 -5.82 -6.50 2.96
CA LEU A 58 -5.38 -5.39 3.79
C LEU A 58 -4.85 -5.92 5.14
N LEU A 59 -3.68 -5.44 5.57
CA LEU A 59 -3.13 -5.75 6.87
C LEU A 59 -2.84 -4.47 7.65
N ASP A 60 -3.20 -4.49 8.94
CA ASP A 60 -2.64 -3.58 9.92
C ASP A 60 -1.15 -3.91 10.12
N PRO A 61 -0.25 -2.90 10.20
CA PRO A 61 1.19 -3.11 10.35
C PRO A 61 1.60 -3.92 11.59
N ASP A 62 0.78 -3.91 12.64
CA ASP A 62 0.95 -4.66 13.89
C ASP A 62 0.29 -6.05 13.86
N THR A 63 -0.28 -6.47 12.73
CA THR A 63 -0.80 -7.85 12.58
C THR A 63 0.36 -8.85 12.51
N TYR A 64 0.34 -9.88 13.35
CA TYR A 64 1.33 -10.97 13.29
C TYR A 64 0.96 -11.97 12.18
N ILE A 65 1.88 -12.25 11.26
CA ILE A 65 1.64 -13.15 10.12
C ILE A 65 2.80 -14.14 9.90
N GLU A 66 2.48 -15.27 9.27
CA GLU A 66 3.45 -16.26 8.80
C GLU A 66 4.04 -15.88 7.42
N PRO A 67 5.27 -16.32 7.09
CA PRO A 67 5.82 -16.14 5.75
C PRO A 67 4.97 -16.84 4.69
N TYR A 68 4.92 -16.24 3.50
CA TYR A 68 4.13 -16.77 2.38
C TYR A 68 4.76 -16.44 1.02
N ASP A 69 4.48 -17.26 0.03
CA ASP A 69 4.88 -17.03 -1.36
C ASP A 69 3.65 -16.93 -2.27
N LEU A 70 3.17 -15.69 -2.43
CA LEU A 70 2.10 -15.36 -3.35
C LEU A 70 2.35 -13.95 -3.87
N ALA A 71 2.31 -13.78 -5.19
CA ALA A 71 2.25 -12.48 -5.83
C ALA A 71 0.90 -12.29 -6.51
N LEU A 72 0.34 -11.08 -6.38
CA LEU A 72 -0.93 -10.73 -7.01
C LEU A 72 -0.86 -10.86 -8.55
N ALA A 73 0.35 -10.70 -9.12
CA ALA A 73 0.62 -10.88 -10.54
C ALA A 73 0.51 -12.34 -11.02
N ASP A 74 0.55 -13.31 -10.12
CA ASP A 74 0.41 -14.73 -10.46
C ASP A 74 -1.07 -15.16 -10.48
N LEU A 75 -1.95 -14.36 -9.87
CA LEU A 75 -3.39 -14.64 -9.84
C LEU A 75 -4.08 -14.32 -11.17
N PRO A 76 -5.10 -15.09 -11.59
CA PRO A 76 -6.00 -14.72 -12.68
C PRO A 76 -6.73 -13.40 -12.43
N SER A 77 -7.18 -12.74 -13.50
CA SER A 77 -7.91 -11.46 -13.40
C SER A 77 -9.18 -11.53 -12.55
N ALA A 78 -9.86 -12.67 -12.49
CA ALA A 78 -11.03 -12.87 -11.64
C ALA A 78 -10.64 -12.83 -10.14
N GLU A 79 -9.62 -13.58 -9.76
CA GLU A 79 -9.11 -13.62 -8.38
C GLU A 79 -8.53 -12.26 -7.94
N ARG A 80 -7.96 -11.47 -8.86
CA ARG A 80 -7.52 -10.09 -8.54
C ARG A 80 -8.69 -9.14 -8.25
N ARG A 81 -9.85 -9.36 -8.90
CA ARG A 81 -11.08 -8.60 -8.60
C ARG A 81 -11.64 -9.01 -7.24
N GLU A 82 -11.69 -10.32 -6.96
CA GLU A 82 -12.09 -10.83 -5.64
C GLU A 82 -11.16 -10.33 -4.53
N TRP A 83 -9.84 -10.29 -4.79
CA TRP A 83 -8.87 -9.66 -3.89
C TRP A 83 -9.20 -8.19 -3.66
N SER A 84 -9.55 -7.44 -4.71
CA SER A 84 -9.89 -6.01 -4.58
C SER A 84 -11.14 -5.80 -3.73
N HIS A 85 -12.19 -6.61 -3.93
CA HIS A 85 -13.40 -6.57 -3.09
C HIS A 85 -13.11 -6.90 -1.64
N ARG A 86 -12.29 -7.93 -1.37
CA ARG A 86 -11.87 -8.28 -0.01
C ARG A 86 -11.11 -7.14 0.68
N VAL A 87 -10.19 -6.48 -0.03
CA VAL A 87 -9.47 -5.31 0.50
C VAL A 87 -10.43 -4.19 0.85
N LEU A 88 -11.43 -3.93 0.01
CA LEU A 88 -12.43 -2.89 0.26
C LEU A 88 -13.29 -3.20 1.49
N ASP A 89 -13.67 -4.46 1.67
CA ASP A 89 -14.41 -4.89 2.86
C ASP A 89 -13.57 -4.74 4.12
N GLN A 90 -12.31 -5.20 4.10
CA GLN A 90 -11.37 -5.00 5.21
C GLN A 90 -11.08 -3.51 5.48
N PHE A 91 -11.07 -2.68 4.45
CA PHE A 91 -10.86 -1.24 4.60
C PHE A 91 -12.08 -0.55 5.25
N ARG A 92 -13.30 -1.05 5.01
CA ARG A 92 -14.52 -0.58 5.69
C ARG A 92 -14.51 -0.93 7.17
N ASP A 93 -13.92 -2.06 7.56
CA ASP A 93 -13.80 -2.44 8.97
C ASP A 93 -12.88 -1.49 9.78
N VAL A 94 -11.98 -0.76 9.12
CA VAL A 94 -11.06 0.20 9.77
C VAL A 94 -11.49 1.66 9.64
N THR A 95 -12.36 2.00 8.69
CA THR A 95 -12.88 3.36 8.54
C THR A 95 -14.27 3.38 7.87
N ASP A 96 -15.24 3.99 8.54
CA ASP A 96 -16.62 4.12 8.02
C ASP A 96 -16.77 5.21 6.94
N VAL A 97 -15.81 6.14 6.84
CA VAL A 97 -15.88 7.28 5.92
C VAL A 97 -14.59 7.43 5.13
N VAL A 98 -14.71 7.35 3.80
CA VAL A 98 -13.62 7.63 2.84
C VAL A 98 -13.92 8.83 1.94
N ALA A 99 -15.17 9.29 1.89
CA ALA A 99 -15.57 10.45 1.10
C ALA A 99 -14.83 11.71 1.56
N GLY A 100 -14.21 12.42 0.61
CA GLY A 100 -13.42 13.62 0.85
C GLY A 100 -12.01 13.36 1.41
N LYS A 101 -11.66 12.11 1.74
CA LYS A 101 -10.34 11.76 2.26
C LYS A 101 -9.34 11.49 1.15
N THR A 102 -8.08 11.83 1.38
CA THR A 102 -6.96 11.49 0.51
C THR A 102 -6.33 10.17 0.93
N ILE A 103 -6.36 9.19 0.04
CA ILE A 103 -5.71 7.89 0.22
C ILE A 103 -4.51 7.83 -0.72
N GLU A 104 -3.32 7.78 -0.14
CA GLU A 104 -2.08 7.69 -0.89
C GLU A 104 -1.62 6.23 -1.02
N VAL A 105 -1.41 5.78 -2.25
CA VAL A 105 -1.11 4.38 -2.56
C VAL A 105 0.29 4.22 -3.13
N HIS A 106 1.16 3.60 -2.33
CA HIS A 106 2.52 3.20 -2.65
C HIS A 106 2.58 1.72 -3.07
N ALA A 107 1.83 1.37 -4.11
CA ALA A 107 1.77 0.01 -4.64
C ALA A 107 1.88 -0.01 -6.17
N GLY A 108 2.32 -1.15 -6.70
CA GLY A 108 2.33 -1.37 -8.14
C GLY A 108 0.90 -1.42 -8.69
N LYS A 109 0.74 -1.06 -9.97
CA LYS A 109 -0.57 -0.95 -10.64
C LYS A 109 -1.51 -2.15 -10.46
N MET A 110 -0.95 -3.35 -10.34
CA MET A 110 -1.71 -4.59 -10.13
C MET A 110 -2.56 -4.58 -8.86
N TYR A 111 -2.18 -3.78 -7.85
CA TYR A 111 -2.92 -3.65 -6.59
C TYR A 111 -4.12 -2.71 -6.69
N VAL A 112 -4.28 -1.97 -7.79
CA VAL A 112 -5.29 -0.90 -7.89
C VAL A 112 -6.18 -1.01 -9.13
N GLU A 113 -5.64 -1.55 -10.23
CA GLU A 113 -6.32 -1.61 -11.54
C GLU A 113 -7.49 -2.63 -11.60
N TYR A 114 -7.67 -3.46 -10.58
CA TYR A 114 -8.70 -4.54 -10.56
C TYR A 114 -9.97 -4.21 -9.77
N GLY A 115 -10.13 -2.95 -9.35
CA GLY A 115 -11.37 -2.47 -8.73
C GLY A 115 -11.14 -1.55 -7.54
N LEU A 116 -10.03 -1.73 -6.82
CA LEU A 116 -9.73 -0.99 -5.60
C LEU A 116 -9.76 0.54 -5.80
N GLU A 117 -8.99 1.06 -6.75
CA GLU A 117 -8.92 2.52 -7.00
C GLU A 117 -10.27 3.06 -7.50
N ARG A 118 -10.90 2.36 -8.45
CA ARG A 118 -12.22 2.75 -8.97
C ARG A 118 -13.26 2.86 -7.86
N GLU A 119 -13.34 1.86 -6.98
CA GLU A 119 -14.39 1.80 -5.95
C GLU A 119 -14.14 2.79 -4.82
N LEU A 120 -12.88 3.01 -4.41
CA LEU A 120 -12.56 4.08 -3.46
C LEU A 120 -12.87 5.47 -4.05
N SER A 121 -12.54 5.72 -5.32
CA SER A 121 -12.90 6.97 -6.00
C SER A 121 -14.41 7.15 -6.14
N GLN A 122 -15.16 6.10 -6.45
CA GLN A 122 -16.63 6.15 -6.49
C GLN A 122 -17.26 6.40 -5.12
N ALA A 123 -16.60 5.96 -4.05
CA ALA A 123 -16.96 6.28 -2.67
C ALA A 123 -16.55 7.72 -2.25
N GLY A 124 -15.97 8.51 -3.17
CA GLY A 124 -15.61 9.91 -2.95
C GLY A 124 -14.21 10.13 -2.39
N ALA A 125 -13.34 9.11 -2.36
CA ALA A 125 -11.95 9.28 -1.93
C ALA A 125 -11.07 9.86 -3.04
N ASN A 126 -10.12 10.71 -2.66
CA ASN A 126 -9.08 11.22 -3.54
C ASN A 126 -7.89 10.24 -3.53
N ILE A 127 -7.63 9.56 -4.65
CA ILE A 127 -6.54 8.58 -4.73
C ILE A 127 -5.27 9.23 -5.26
N ARG A 128 -4.22 9.27 -4.44
CA ARG A 128 -2.87 9.73 -4.85
C ARG A 128 -1.95 8.55 -5.08
N ARG A 129 -1.19 8.56 -6.17
CA ARG A 129 -0.23 7.49 -6.53
C ARG A 129 1.10 8.11 -6.95
N PRO A 130 1.92 8.62 -6.02
CA PRO A 130 3.10 9.43 -6.35
C PRO A 130 4.13 8.66 -7.19
N LEU A 131 4.16 7.33 -7.05
CA LEU A 131 5.08 6.45 -7.76
C LEU A 131 4.52 5.87 -9.06
N ALA A 132 3.29 6.20 -9.47
CA ALA A 132 2.64 5.59 -10.65
C ALA A 132 3.43 5.80 -11.95
N GLN A 133 4.11 6.96 -12.07
CA GLN A 133 4.92 7.32 -13.23
C GLN A 133 6.43 7.16 -12.99
N ILE A 134 6.84 6.58 -11.85
CA ILE A 134 8.26 6.41 -11.50
C ILE A 134 8.68 4.95 -11.79
N PRO A 135 9.40 4.71 -12.90
CA PRO A 135 9.75 3.36 -13.31
C PRO A 135 10.92 2.80 -12.51
N GLY A 136 10.80 1.52 -12.14
CA GLY A 136 11.89 0.76 -11.54
C GLY A 136 12.10 1.01 -10.05
N ILE A 137 12.63 0.00 -9.37
CA ILE A 137 12.84 0.01 -7.92
C ILE A 137 13.85 1.10 -7.51
N GLY A 138 14.92 1.29 -8.29
CA GLY A 138 15.96 2.29 -7.99
C GLY A 138 15.42 3.72 -7.98
N SER A 139 14.63 4.11 -8.99
CA SER A 139 14.04 5.45 -9.09
C SER A 139 13.01 5.70 -7.99
N GLN A 140 12.22 4.69 -7.62
CA GLN A 140 11.29 4.81 -6.49
C GLN A 140 12.04 4.98 -5.17
N ILE A 141 13.14 4.26 -4.95
CA ILE A 141 14.00 4.46 -3.77
C ILE A 141 14.59 5.87 -3.76
N ALA A 142 15.05 6.38 -4.91
CA ALA A 142 15.56 7.76 -5.01
C ALA A 142 14.47 8.77 -4.64
N TRP A 143 13.23 8.57 -5.10
CA TRP A 143 12.09 9.40 -4.71
C TRP A 143 11.88 9.37 -3.19
N TYR A 144 11.88 8.20 -2.54
CA TYR A 144 11.72 8.17 -1.08
C TYR A 144 12.82 8.93 -0.35
N LYS A 145 14.09 8.79 -0.78
CA LYS A 145 15.20 9.51 -0.14
C LYS A 145 14.98 11.03 -0.15
N THR A 146 14.55 11.59 -1.28
CA THR A 146 14.31 13.05 -1.36
C THR A 146 13.10 13.52 -0.53
N HIS A 147 12.21 12.61 -0.13
CA HIS A 147 11.01 12.93 0.66
C HIS A 147 11.15 12.54 2.14
N LEU A 148 12.18 11.77 2.50
CA LEU A 148 12.53 11.39 3.88
C LEU A 148 13.66 12.25 4.45
N GLU A 149 14.47 12.88 3.59
CA GLU A 149 15.47 13.87 3.99
C GLU A 149 14.78 15.19 4.38
N SER A 150 14.44 15.33 5.67
CA SER A 150 14.09 16.60 6.34
C SER A 150 15.12 16.95 7.40
#